data_AF-A0A2G5TCI1-F1
#
_entry.id   AF-A0A2G5TCI1-F1
#
_cell.length_a   1.000
_cell.length_b   1.000
_cell.length_c   1.000
_cell.angle_alpha   90.00
_cell.angle_beta   90.00
_cell.angle_gamma   90.00
#
_symmetry.space_group_name_H-M   'P 1'
#
loop_
_entity.id
_entity.type
_entity.pdbx_description
1 polymer ?
#
loop_
_entity_poly.entity_id
_entity_poly.type
_entity_poly.pdbx_seq_one_letter_code
_entity_poly.pdbx_strand_id
1 'polypeptide(L)'
;MSIKERLDNLLKADPLKNRRDITIPIHKIQITKEVDMTDSVFERISTDIQEHSSIRETDPVVVIVLNGEYHVVSGNRRIMALKHNKIPTIKACEIPSASRSELQLWSFFAESKKKDKDYKEFVDMSNLLLDYLNLTTADLRKWNAKEIALVFGDFLGILTKQRLIFEINLYSDLVSACCTAVDNNADFSQRLCLECLRKYKQNPSEVGNILKKEKTWNKDSELTTLLKKISPNIEYQLCQKNIDENEARILCEIFRGDELFSRFVRSADLRTIGKQAQRDSIIRRFNLFKTEMKKQQKSIKGSDSLQIRVEENPKEYDLLITSSEIVRSNVWSQKSSIVIITIGMAVPDSSVHTIHLPDSMAKEDESGKLNNHISLSIQAKYDGEEVSNGKDFSTFLTSMGVRNQTVFSLSDLKPLSSNKSEVFIDLNDLIYHEIVIGLLHHEASLIVKNTKGKIGLEKAAKEIRKNSS
;
A
#
# COMPACT_ATOMS: atom_id res chain seq x y z
N MET A 1 -10.34 23.92 -15.03
CA MET A 1 -9.03 23.24 -15.17
C MET A 1 -8.89 22.26 -14.03
N SER A 2 -8.68 20.98 -14.32
CA SER A 2 -8.50 19.95 -13.29
C SER A 2 -7.18 20.15 -12.51
N ILE A 3 -7.06 19.56 -11.32
CA ILE A 3 -5.81 19.63 -10.52
C ILE A 3 -4.64 19.04 -11.31
N LYS A 4 -4.89 17.92 -12.00
CA LYS A 4 -3.90 17.27 -12.86
C LYS A 4 -3.46 18.19 -14.00
N GLU A 5 -4.40 18.85 -14.69
CA GLU A 5 -4.07 19.83 -15.73
C GLU A 5 -3.21 20.99 -15.20
N ARG A 6 -3.50 21.51 -13.99
CA ARG A 6 -2.70 22.58 -13.38
C ARG A 6 -1.28 22.13 -13.08
N LEU A 7 -1.11 20.91 -12.58
CA LEU A 7 0.20 20.32 -12.32
C LEU A 7 0.96 20.04 -13.63
N ASP A 8 0.30 19.49 -14.63
CA ASP A 8 0.89 19.24 -15.95
C ASP A 8 1.34 20.54 -16.62
N ASN A 9 0.52 21.59 -16.52
CA ASN A 9 0.86 22.92 -17.03
C ASN A 9 2.07 23.50 -16.28
N LEU A 10 2.11 23.41 -14.95
CA LEU A 10 3.25 23.84 -14.14
C LEU A 10 4.56 23.20 -14.61
N LEU A 11 4.54 21.92 -15.01
CA LEU A 11 5.75 21.17 -15.37
C LEU A 11 6.13 21.28 -16.86
N LYS A 12 5.17 21.56 -17.74
CA LYS A 12 5.37 21.63 -19.20
C LYS A 12 5.49 23.05 -19.74
N ALA A 13 4.91 24.04 -19.06
CA ALA A 13 4.98 25.42 -19.50
C ALA A 13 6.42 25.95 -19.36
N ASP A 14 6.80 26.86 -20.26
CA ASP A 14 7.99 27.69 -20.07
C ASP A 14 7.70 28.69 -18.95
N PRO A 15 8.31 28.54 -17.75
CA PRO A 15 8.05 29.43 -16.61
C PRO A 15 8.57 30.84 -16.85
N LEU A 16 9.36 31.06 -17.91
CA LEU A 16 9.90 32.34 -18.31
C LEU A 16 9.15 32.97 -19.48
N LYS A 17 7.97 32.46 -19.86
CA LYS A 17 7.18 32.98 -21.01
C LYS A 17 6.88 34.48 -20.92
N ASN A 18 6.71 35.02 -19.72
CA ASN A 18 6.40 36.43 -19.47
C ASN A 18 7.61 37.24 -18.96
N ARG A 19 8.84 36.77 -19.22
CA ARG A 19 10.06 37.43 -18.74
C ARG A 19 10.29 38.78 -19.42
N ARG A 20 10.95 39.69 -18.69
CA ARG A 20 11.55 40.90 -19.25
C ARG A 20 13.05 40.88 -18.97
N ASP A 21 13.86 41.03 -20.00
CA ASP A 21 15.31 41.11 -19.84
C ASP A 21 15.69 42.53 -19.39
N ILE A 22 16.39 42.63 -18.26
CA ILE A 22 16.75 43.89 -17.62
C ILE A 22 18.22 43.89 -17.21
N THR A 23 18.81 45.08 -17.14
CA THR A 23 20.15 45.29 -16.58
C THR A 23 20.04 45.97 -15.24
N ILE A 24 20.59 45.34 -14.20
CA ILE A 24 20.41 45.77 -12.81
C ILE A 24 21.78 46.06 -12.19
N PRO A 25 21.93 47.19 -11.47
CA PRO A 25 23.09 47.40 -10.61
C PRO A 25 23.15 46.35 -9.49
N ILE A 26 24.31 45.70 -9.31
CA ILE A 26 24.43 44.54 -8.41
C ILE A 26 24.04 44.85 -6.95
N HIS A 27 24.23 46.11 -6.53
CA HIS A 27 23.91 46.57 -5.17
C HIS A 27 22.40 46.64 -4.89
N LYS A 28 21.55 46.69 -5.93
CA LYS A 28 20.08 46.69 -5.80
C LYS A 28 19.48 45.29 -5.74
N ILE A 29 20.30 44.25 -5.87
CA ILE A 29 19.85 42.86 -5.88
C ILE A 29 19.98 42.27 -4.47
N GLN A 30 18.89 41.76 -3.94
CA GLN A 30 18.82 41.01 -2.69
C GLN A 30 18.92 39.51 -2.94
N ILE A 31 19.91 38.89 -2.30
CA ILE A 31 20.07 37.43 -2.27
C ILE A 31 19.00 36.88 -1.34
N THR A 32 18.30 35.82 -1.75
CA THR A 32 17.18 35.25 -0.99
C THR A 32 17.52 33.90 -0.36
N LYS A 33 18.64 33.29 -0.73
CA LYS A 33 19.14 32.04 -0.14
C LYS A 33 20.59 32.23 0.25
N GLU A 34 20.95 31.82 1.46
CA GLU A 34 22.36 31.80 1.86
C GLU A 34 23.18 30.89 0.94
N VAL A 35 24.40 31.32 0.66
CA VAL A 35 25.36 30.61 -0.17
C VAL A 35 26.61 30.45 0.66
N ASP A 36 27.01 29.20 0.90
CA ASP A 36 28.29 28.90 1.54
C ASP A 36 29.42 29.31 0.60
N MET A 37 30.40 30.05 1.13
CA MET A 37 31.57 30.50 0.37
C MET A 37 32.52 29.35 0.00
N THR A 38 32.37 28.19 0.66
CA THR A 38 33.11 26.95 0.35
C THR A 38 32.35 26.04 -0.64
N ASP A 39 31.19 26.47 -1.15
CA ASP A 39 30.44 25.72 -2.16
C ASP A 39 31.26 25.64 -3.46
N SER A 40 31.56 24.43 -3.91
CA SER A 40 32.43 24.18 -5.08
C SER A 40 31.90 24.79 -6.38
N VAL A 41 30.58 24.99 -6.50
CA VAL A 41 29.98 25.68 -7.66
C VAL A 41 30.19 27.18 -7.55
N PHE A 42 30.05 27.75 -6.35
CA PHE A 42 30.39 29.15 -6.10
C PHE A 42 31.87 29.44 -6.38
N GLU A 43 32.78 28.60 -5.87
CA GLU A 43 34.22 28.74 -6.12
C GLU A 43 34.52 28.71 -7.61
N ARG A 44 33.99 27.71 -8.34
CA ARG A 44 34.18 27.60 -9.79
C ARG A 44 33.67 28.85 -10.53
N ILE A 45 32.48 29.34 -10.21
CA ILE A 45 31.94 30.56 -10.83
C ILE A 45 32.80 31.77 -10.49
N SER A 46 33.29 31.87 -9.25
CA SER A 46 34.14 32.98 -8.82
C SER A 46 35.47 32.99 -9.56
N THR A 47 36.10 31.82 -9.74
CA THR A 47 37.33 31.66 -10.53
C THR A 47 37.09 32.03 -11.99
N ASP A 48 36.00 31.55 -12.60
CA ASP A 48 35.65 31.89 -13.99
C ASP A 48 35.52 33.42 -14.18
N ILE A 49 34.87 34.12 -13.23
CA ILE A 49 34.74 35.58 -13.27
C ILE A 49 36.10 36.27 -13.15
N GLN A 50 36.98 35.80 -12.27
CA GLN A 50 38.31 36.37 -12.09
C GLN A 50 39.16 36.21 -13.36
N GLU A 51 39.07 35.06 -14.02
CA GLU A 51 39.83 34.75 -15.23
C GLU A 51 39.29 35.47 -16.48
N HIS A 52 37.97 35.63 -16.62
CA HIS A 52 37.33 36.07 -17.86
C HIS A 52 36.58 37.41 -17.75
N SER A 53 36.56 38.04 -16.57
CA SER A 53 35.79 39.26 -16.25
C SER A 53 34.28 39.17 -16.57
N SER A 54 33.79 37.97 -16.84
CA SER A 54 32.42 37.68 -17.26
C SER A 54 32.14 36.19 -17.04
N ILE A 55 30.86 35.85 -16.95
CA ILE A 55 30.42 34.46 -16.84
C ILE A 55 30.01 34.01 -18.24
N ARG A 56 30.54 32.87 -18.71
CA ARG A 56 30.09 32.26 -19.97
C ARG A 56 28.58 31.99 -19.89
N GLU A 57 27.84 32.37 -20.94
CA GLU A 57 26.37 32.31 -20.99
C GLU A 57 25.86 30.94 -20.51
N THR A 58 25.21 30.98 -19.35
CA THR A 58 24.47 29.88 -18.73
C THR A 58 23.17 30.46 -18.18
N ASP A 59 22.14 29.63 -18.00
CA ASP A 59 20.76 29.95 -17.57
C ASP A 59 20.59 31.31 -16.85
N PRO A 60 19.68 32.19 -17.29
CA PRO A 60 19.59 33.56 -16.80
C PRO A 60 19.31 33.66 -15.28
N VAL A 61 19.86 34.70 -14.63
CA VAL A 61 19.45 35.03 -13.25
C VAL A 61 18.03 35.56 -13.29
N VAL A 62 17.14 35.01 -12.47
CA VAL A 62 15.73 35.40 -12.44
C VAL A 62 15.44 36.20 -11.17
N VAL A 63 14.77 37.34 -11.31
CA VAL A 63 14.44 38.24 -10.20
C VAL A 63 12.95 38.62 -10.21
N ILE A 64 12.46 39.04 -9.05
CA ILE A 64 11.16 39.70 -8.87
C ILE A 64 11.36 41.06 -8.20
N VAL A 65 10.45 41.99 -8.42
CA VAL A 65 10.45 43.27 -7.72
C VAL A 65 9.53 43.18 -6.50
N LEU A 66 10.08 43.40 -5.31
CA LEU A 66 9.30 43.56 -4.08
C LEU A 66 9.73 44.88 -3.42
N ASN A 67 8.75 45.75 -3.14
CA ASN A 67 8.99 47.04 -2.49
C ASN A 67 10.08 47.92 -3.17
N GLY A 68 10.24 47.79 -4.50
CA GLY A 68 11.25 48.53 -5.27
C GLY A 68 12.65 47.91 -5.28
N GLU A 69 12.87 46.78 -4.63
CA GLU A 69 14.13 46.02 -4.65
C GLU A 69 14.01 44.75 -5.50
N TYR A 70 15.12 44.30 -6.08
CA TYR A 70 15.17 43.09 -6.91
C TYR A 70 15.56 41.90 -6.07
N HIS A 71 14.64 40.97 -5.85
CA HIS A 71 14.90 39.74 -5.10
C HIS A 71 15.18 38.58 -6.05
N VAL A 72 16.28 37.86 -5.82
CA VAL A 72 16.66 36.71 -6.64
C VAL A 72 15.71 35.55 -6.42
N VAL A 73 15.15 34.99 -7.49
CA VAL A 73 14.37 33.75 -7.45
C VAL A 73 15.24 32.57 -7.90
N SER A 74 16.07 32.77 -8.92
CA SER A 74 17.04 31.79 -9.42
C SER A 74 18.40 32.43 -9.68
N GLY A 75 19.48 31.72 -9.33
CA GLY A 75 20.85 32.20 -9.54
C GLY A 75 21.54 32.82 -8.31
N ASN A 76 21.13 32.49 -7.08
CA ASN A 76 21.72 33.03 -5.84
C ASN A 76 23.26 32.88 -5.79
N ARG A 77 23.79 31.68 -6.10
CA ARG A 77 25.26 31.44 -6.16
C ARG A 77 25.96 32.40 -7.13
N ARG A 78 25.34 32.65 -8.29
CA ARG A 78 25.89 33.54 -9.31
C ARG A 78 25.91 34.99 -8.84
N ILE A 79 24.83 35.46 -8.24
CA ILE A 79 24.78 36.81 -7.66
C ILE A 79 25.80 36.97 -6.55
N MET A 80 25.97 35.97 -5.68
CA MET A 80 26.98 36.01 -4.63
C MET A 80 28.39 36.12 -5.22
N ALA A 81 28.73 35.31 -6.23
CA ALA A 81 30.02 35.35 -6.91
C ALA A 81 30.28 36.70 -7.61
N LEU A 82 29.26 37.27 -8.26
CA LEU A 82 29.36 38.59 -8.89
C LEU A 82 29.56 39.72 -7.87
N LYS A 83 28.85 39.67 -6.73
CA LYS A 83 29.05 40.61 -5.62
C LYS A 83 30.46 40.49 -5.04
N HIS A 84 30.93 39.27 -4.81
CA HIS A 84 32.26 38.99 -4.28
C HIS A 84 33.37 39.55 -5.19
N ASN A 85 33.22 39.37 -6.50
CA ASN A 85 34.17 39.88 -7.50
C ASN A 85 33.90 41.32 -7.97
N LYS A 86 33.04 42.06 -7.25
CA LYS A 86 32.76 43.50 -7.47
C LYS A 86 32.29 43.84 -8.90
N ILE A 87 31.56 42.93 -9.55
CA ILE A 87 30.98 43.21 -10.87
C ILE A 87 29.82 44.22 -10.70
N PRO A 88 29.83 45.37 -11.41
CA PRO A 88 28.94 46.48 -11.09
C PRO A 88 27.48 46.25 -11.51
N THR A 89 27.26 45.50 -12.59
CA THR A 89 25.92 45.28 -13.18
C THR A 89 25.75 43.85 -13.68
N ILE A 90 24.50 43.42 -13.81
CA ILE A 90 24.16 42.10 -14.35
C ILE A 90 22.93 42.19 -15.27
N LYS A 91 22.93 41.36 -16.32
CA LYS A 91 21.73 41.04 -17.09
C LYS A 91 20.92 39.96 -16.37
N ALA A 92 19.67 40.26 -16.03
CA ALA A 92 18.76 39.36 -15.36
C ALA A 92 17.40 39.33 -16.08
N CYS A 93 16.61 38.30 -15.83
CA CYS A 93 15.23 38.20 -16.26
C CYS A 93 14.31 38.57 -15.09
N GLU A 94 13.51 39.62 -15.27
CA GLU A 94 12.42 39.95 -14.36
C GLU A 94 11.18 39.14 -14.70
N ILE A 95 10.55 38.56 -13.69
CA ILE A 95 9.23 37.93 -13.80
C ILE A 95 8.22 38.63 -12.87
N PRO A 96 6.91 38.53 -13.16
CA PRO A 96 5.89 38.99 -12.22
C PRO A 96 5.99 38.28 -10.87
N SER A 97 5.79 38.99 -9.77
CA SER A 97 5.85 38.41 -8.41
C SER A 97 4.85 37.27 -8.21
N ALA A 98 3.72 37.28 -8.91
CA ALA A 98 2.73 36.19 -8.91
C ALA A 98 3.27 34.87 -9.50
N SER A 99 4.27 34.93 -10.38
CA SER A 99 4.90 33.75 -11.01
C SER A 99 6.04 33.17 -10.18
N ARG A 100 6.35 33.76 -9.01
CA ARG A 100 7.44 33.30 -8.14
C ARG A 100 7.29 31.83 -7.76
N SER A 101 6.12 31.45 -7.23
CA SER A 101 5.87 30.09 -6.75
C SER A 101 5.92 29.08 -7.89
N GLU A 102 5.38 29.44 -9.06
CA GLU A 102 5.40 28.61 -10.27
C GLU A 102 6.83 28.28 -10.71
N LEU A 103 7.70 29.30 -10.79
CA LEU A 103 9.11 29.10 -11.14
C LEU A 103 9.87 28.28 -10.09
N GLN A 104 9.62 28.55 -8.79
CA GLN A 104 10.26 27.79 -7.72
C GLN A 104 9.91 26.31 -7.79
N LEU A 105 8.62 25.98 -7.94
CA LEU A 105 8.15 24.61 -8.07
C LEU A 105 8.69 23.94 -9.33
N TRP A 106 8.62 24.63 -10.48
CA TRP A 106 9.16 24.11 -11.74
C TRP A 106 10.64 23.77 -11.63
N SER A 107 11.46 24.70 -11.11
CA SER A 107 12.90 24.51 -10.95
C SER A 107 13.21 23.34 -10.01
N PHE A 108 12.49 23.25 -8.89
CA PHE A 108 12.70 22.18 -7.92
C PHE A 108 12.35 20.80 -8.48
N PHE A 109 11.18 20.65 -9.11
CA PHE A 109 10.73 19.36 -9.65
C PHE A 109 11.43 18.96 -10.95
N ALA A 110 11.94 19.92 -11.73
CA ALA A 110 12.81 19.63 -12.86
C ALA A 110 14.16 19.05 -12.39
N GLU A 111 14.73 19.58 -11.30
CA GLU A 111 15.98 19.10 -10.73
C GLU A 111 15.83 17.81 -9.90
N SER A 112 14.70 17.61 -9.21
CA SER A 112 14.48 16.45 -8.34
C SER A 112 14.49 15.13 -9.10
N LYS A 113 14.31 15.15 -10.43
CA LYS A 113 14.49 13.97 -11.29
C LYS A 113 15.94 13.50 -11.41
N LYS A 114 16.91 14.37 -11.10
CA LYS A 114 18.35 14.13 -11.30
C LYS A 114 19.10 13.82 -10.00
N LYS A 115 18.63 14.33 -8.86
CA LYS A 115 19.29 14.19 -7.56
C LYS A 115 18.27 14.13 -6.43
N ASP A 116 18.55 13.30 -5.43
CA ASP A 116 17.80 13.31 -4.17
C ASP A 116 17.92 14.67 -3.49
N LYS A 117 16.77 15.17 -3.03
CA LYS A 117 16.64 16.46 -2.37
C LYS A 117 16.67 16.28 -0.85
N ASP A 118 17.06 17.35 -0.16
CA ASP A 118 17.00 17.42 1.29
C ASP A 118 15.56 17.19 1.79
N TYR A 119 15.43 16.58 2.98
CA TYR A 119 14.12 16.24 3.53
C TYR A 119 13.27 17.49 3.78
N LYS A 120 13.84 18.52 4.41
CA LYS A 120 13.12 19.76 4.76
C LYS A 120 12.79 20.56 3.50
N GLU A 121 13.75 20.66 2.58
CA GLU A 121 13.51 21.32 1.29
C GLU A 121 12.34 20.66 0.54
N PHE A 122 12.26 19.32 0.54
CA PHE A 122 11.15 18.62 -0.11
C PHE A 122 9.80 18.82 0.60
N VAL A 123 9.78 18.88 1.94
CA VAL A 123 8.58 19.21 2.72
C VAL A 123 8.07 20.61 2.36
N ASP A 124 8.95 21.61 2.36
CA ASP A 124 8.59 23.00 2.06
C ASP A 124 8.04 23.14 0.64
N MET A 125 8.69 22.49 -0.34
CA MET A 125 8.24 22.50 -1.72
C MET A 125 6.95 21.71 -1.93
N SER A 126 6.71 20.67 -1.13
CA SER A 126 5.43 19.95 -1.14
C SER A 126 4.30 20.85 -0.62
N ASN A 127 4.53 21.62 0.45
CA ASN A 127 3.54 22.58 0.96
C ASN A 127 3.24 23.68 -0.06
N LEU A 128 4.29 24.26 -0.67
CA LEU A 128 4.14 25.25 -1.73
C LEU A 128 3.37 24.70 -2.94
N LEU A 129 3.55 23.41 -3.27
CA LEU A 129 2.81 22.74 -4.33
C LEU A 129 1.32 22.64 -3.99
N LEU A 130 0.99 22.25 -2.75
CA LEU A 130 -0.39 22.15 -2.29
C LEU A 130 -1.08 23.52 -2.33
N ASP A 131 -0.41 24.57 -1.87
CA ASP A 131 -0.90 25.95 -1.94
C ASP A 131 -1.12 26.38 -3.39
N TYR A 132 -0.15 26.12 -4.28
CA TYR A 132 -0.29 26.42 -5.71
C TYR A 132 -1.47 25.69 -6.35
N LEU A 133 -1.79 24.49 -5.90
CA LEU A 133 -2.93 23.70 -6.39
C LEU A 133 -4.24 24.03 -5.69
N ASN A 134 -4.24 24.92 -4.68
CA ASN A 134 -5.37 25.20 -3.78
C ASN A 134 -5.89 23.91 -3.11
N LEU A 135 -4.98 23.10 -2.58
CA LEU A 135 -5.28 21.85 -1.88
C LEU A 135 -4.83 21.92 -0.43
N THR A 136 -5.63 21.34 0.46
CA THR A 136 -5.21 21.13 1.86
C THR A 136 -4.81 19.67 2.09
N THR A 137 -3.98 19.43 3.11
CA THR A 137 -3.66 18.07 3.55
C THR A 137 -4.90 17.31 4.04
N ALA A 138 -5.93 18.01 4.52
CA ALA A 138 -7.22 17.41 4.91
C ALA A 138 -8.02 16.92 3.70
N ASP A 139 -7.97 17.63 2.56
CA ASP A 139 -8.64 17.20 1.34
C ASP A 139 -7.96 15.99 0.73
N LEU A 140 -6.63 15.98 0.68
CA LEU A 140 -5.85 14.85 0.18
C LEU A 140 -6.01 13.59 1.03
N ARG A 141 -6.23 13.71 2.35
CA ARG A 141 -6.52 12.55 3.21
C ARG A 141 -7.83 11.85 2.89
N LYS A 142 -8.76 12.52 2.20
CA LYS A 142 -10.02 11.91 1.72
C LYS A 142 -9.82 11.14 0.43
N TRP A 143 -8.72 11.36 -0.28
CA TRP A 143 -8.43 10.71 -1.54
C TRP A 143 -7.90 9.30 -1.30
N ASN A 144 -8.27 8.38 -2.19
CA ASN A 144 -7.71 7.04 -2.21
C ASN A 144 -6.33 7.03 -2.91
N ALA A 145 -5.60 5.93 -2.78
CA ALA A 145 -4.26 5.80 -3.35
C ALA A 145 -4.23 5.93 -4.88
N LYS A 146 -5.32 5.57 -5.59
CA LYS A 146 -5.40 5.70 -7.06
C LYS A 146 -5.56 7.16 -7.47
N GLU A 147 -6.35 7.94 -6.73
CA GLU A 147 -6.54 9.38 -6.99
C GLU A 147 -5.22 10.14 -6.78
N ILE A 148 -4.52 9.86 -5.68
CA ILE A 148 -3.20 10.43 -5.41
C ILE A 148 -2.22 10.04 -6.54
N ALA A 149 -2.17 8.76 -6.92
CA ALA A 149 -1.29 8.30 -8.00
C ALA A 149 -1.66 8.89 -9.37
N LEU A 150 -2.95 9.10 -9.66
CA LEU A 150 -3.38 9.67 -10.94
C LEU A 150 -2.91 11.12 -11.13
N VAL A 151 -2.93 11.90 -10.05
CA VAL A 151 -2.54 13.32 -10.06
C VAL A 151 -1.03 13.47 -9.89
N PHE A 152 -0.43 12.72 -8.97
CA PHE A 152 0.93 12.96 -8.51
C PHE A 152 1.93 11.86 -8.90
N GLY A 153 1.47 10.74 -9.44
CA GLY A 153 2.29 9.55 -9.70
C GLY A 153 3.42 9.79 -10.69
N ASP A 154 3.18 10.58 -11.74
CA ASP A 154 4.17 10.90 -12.77
C ASP A 154 5.38 11.68 -12.20
N PHE A 155 5.21 12.35 -11.05
CA PHE A 155 6.27 13.14 -10.41
C PHE A 155 6.88 12.44 -9.18
N LEU A 156 6.06 11.75 -8.38
CA LEU A 156 6.53 11.09 -7.17
C LEU A 156 7.16 9.72 -7.44
N GLY A 157 6.76 9.03 -8.51
CA GLY A 157 7.15 7.63 -8.73
C GLY A 157 6.53 6.67 -7.69
N ILE A 158 6.42 5.38 -8.04
CA ILE A 158 5.58 4.45 -7.28
C ILE A 158 6.20 4.07 -5.92
N LEU A 159 7.52 4.12 -5.72
CA LEU A 159 8.19 3.76 -4.45
C LEU A 159 9.48 4.56 -4.23
N THR A 160 9.42 5.88 -4.25
CA THR A 160 10.60 6.73 -4.04
C THR A 160 10.61 7.34 -2.62
N LYS A 161 11.77 7.85 -2.20
CA LYS A 161 11.91 8.66 -0.99
C LYS A 161 10.96 9.87 -1.03
N GLN A 162 10.86 10.55 -2.17
CA GLN A 162 10.01 11.70 -2.43
C GLN A 162 8.53 11.39 -2.18
N ARG A 163 8.04 10.25 -2.69
CA ARG A 163 6.65 9.80 -2.44
C ARG A 163 6.37 9.65 -0.96
N LEU A 164 7.28 9.02 -0.22
CA LEU A 164 7.09 8.80 1.21
C LEU A 164 7.12 10.09 2.01
N ILE A 165 7.99 11.05 1.64
CA ILE A 165 8.00 12.38 2.26
C ILE A 165 6.69 13.11 1.97
N PHE A 166 6.19 13.05 0.73
CA PHE A 166 4.89 13.64 0.38
C PHE A 166 3.73 13.02 1.18
N GLU A 167 3.72 11.69 1.37
CA GLU A 167 2.73 11.02 2.20
C GLU A 167 2.86 11.37 3.69
N ILE A 168 4.08 11.53 4.21
CA ILE A 168 4.33 12.04 5.56
C ILE A 168 3.77 13.47 5.69
N ASN A 169 3.91 14.28 4.65
CA ASN A 169 3.46 15.67 4.64
C ASN A 169 1.94 15.85 4.82
N LEU A 170 1.17 14.77 4.65
CA LEU A 170 -0.26 14.76 4.95
C LEU A 170 -0.58 14.76 6.46
N TYR A 171 0.43 14.56 7.31
CA TYR A 171 0.30 14.46 8.77
C TYR A 171 1.20 15.51 9.44
N SER A 172 0.65 16.68 9.76
CA SER A 172 1.40 17.82 10.34
C SER A 172 2.24 17.44 11.56
N ASP A 173 1.69 16.63 12.47
CA ASP A 173 2.38 16.23 13.70
C ASP A 173 3.58 15.31 13.41
N LEU A 174 3.47 14.46 12.39
CA LEU A 174 4.56 13.61 11.94
C LEU A 174 5.64 14.43 11.26
N VAL A 175 5.28 15.39 10.41
CA VAL A 175 6.23 16.32 9.76
C VAL A 175 7.05 17.05 10.83
N SER A 176 6.37 17.66 11.81
CA SER A 176 7.04 18.35 12.92
C SER A 176 8.02 17.44 13.66
N ALA A 177 7.62 16.20 13.94
CA ALA A 177 8.47 15.22 14.61
C ALA A 177 9.67 14.80 13.73
N CYS A 178 9.46 14.56 12.44
CA CYS A 178 10.54 14.23 11.51
C CYS A 178 11.52 15.39 11.33
N CYS A 179 11.05 16.64 11.21
CA CYS A 179 11.90 17.82 11.14
C CYS A 179 12.78 17.96 12.39
N THR A 180 12.23 17.69 13.57
CA THR A 180 13.00 17.66 14.84
C THR A 180 14.11 16.59 14.79
N ALA A 181 13.80 15.41 14.26
CA ALA A 181 14.80 14.35 14.09
C ALA A 181 15.90 14.76 13.08
N VAL A 182 15.53 15.44 11.99
CA VAL A 182 16.49 15.98 11.00
C VAL A 182 17.39 17.05 11.63
N ASP A 183 16.84 17.94 12.45
CA ASP A 183 17.63 18.92 13.22
C ASP A 183 18.62 18.24 14.18
N ASN A 184 18.28 17.03 14.64
CA ASN A 184 19.14 16.16 15.42
C ASN A 184 20.02 15.22 14.55
N ASN A 185 20.34 15.63 13.32
CA ASN A 185 21.19 14.93 12.34
C ASN A 185 20.65 13.57 11.83
N ALA A 186 19.35 13.29 11.92
CA ALA A 186 18.80 12.10 11.28
C ALA A 186 18.81 12.25 9.75
N ASP A 187 19.47 11.33 9.05
CA ASP A 187 19.29 11.17 7.62
C ASP A 187 18.02 10.35 7.35
N PHE A 188 17.14 10.86 6.51
CA PHE A 188 15.90 10.20 6.14
C PHE A 188 16.08 9.42 4.85
N SER A 189 16.61 8.20 4.96
CA SER A 189 16.54 7.26 3.84
C SER A 189 15.10 6.85 3.53
N GLN A 190 14.87 6.33 2.32
CA GLN A 190 13.58 5.76 1.91
C GLN A 190 13.04 4.74 2.94
N ARG A 191 13.91 3.89 3.49
CA ARG A 191 13.54 2.87 4.49
C ARG A 191 13.04 3.50 5.78
N LEU A 192 13.70 4.56 6.25
CA LEU A 192 13.30 5.26 7.45
C LEU A 192 11.95 5.98 7.23
N CYS A 193 11.77 6.67 6.11
CA CYS A 193 10.48 7.30 5.77
C CYS A 193 9.33 6.28 5.78
N LEU A 194 9.54 5.11 5.18
CA LEU A 194 8.54 4.04 5.14
C LEU A 194 8.19 3.55 6.56
N GLU A 195 9.21 3.33 7.39
CA GLU A 195 8.98 2.83 8.75
C GLU A 195 8.30 3.88 9.63
N CYS A 196 8.68 5.16 9.53
CA CYS A 196 8.01 6.28 10.19
C CYS A 196 6.52 6.31 9.83
N LEU A 197 6.19 6.30 8.54
CA LEU A 197 4.80 6.34 8.08
C LEU A 197 4.00 5.10 8.53
N ARG A 198 4.60 3.90 8.40
CA ARG A 198 3.96 2.63 8.78
C ARG A 198 3.67 2.58 10.28
N LYS A 199 4.63 2.96 11.11
CA LYS A 199 4.49 2.95 12.57
C LYS A 199 3.61 4.08 13.07
N TYR A 200 3.63 5.24 12.42
CA TYR A 200 2.77 6.37 12.81
C TYR A 200 1.30 6.01 12.65
N LYS A 201 0.93 5.32 11.55
CA LYS A 201 -0.42 4.77 11.34
C LYS A 201 -0.83 3.73 12.39
N GLN A 202 0.10 3.17 13.17
CA GLN A 202 -0.18 2.20 14.22
C GLN A 202 -0.20 2.84 15.61
N ASN A 203 0.69 3.80 15.87
CA ASN A 203 0.83 4.46 17.16
C ASN A 203 1.48 5.85 16.97
N PRO A 204 0.69 6.91 16.69
CA PRO A 204 1.21 8.25 16.43
C PRO A 204 2.00 8.83 17.60
N SER A 205 1.52 8.61 18.83
CA SER A 205 2.10 9.19 20.04
C SER A 205 3.51 8.65 20.29
N GLU A 206 3.69 7.33 20.26
CA GLU A 206 5.00 6.72 20.51
C GLU A 206 6.02 7.06 19.41
N VAL A 207 5.58 7.10 18.14
CA VAL A 207 6.43 7.55 17.02
C VAL A 207 6.86 9.00 17.21
N GLY A 208 5.91 9.88 17.51
CA GLY A 208 6.20 11.30 17.76
C GLY A 208 7.20 11.48 18.90
N ASN A 209 7.02 10.74 20.01
CA ASN A 209 7.94 10.76 21.14
C ASN A 209 9.34 10.28 20.78
N ILE A 210 9.47 9.21 19.98
CA ILE A 210 10.78 8.70 19.55
C ILE A 210 11.50 9.71 18.64
N LEU A 211 10.78 10.30 17.68
CA LEU A 211 11.36 11.24 16.72
C LEU A 211 11.73 12.58 17.36
N LYS A 212 10.98 13.04 18.37
CA LYS A 212 11.23 14.28 19.12
C LYS A 212 12.23 14.13 20.27
N LYS A 213 12.80 12.94 20.50
CA LYS A 213 13.85 12.77 21.52
C LYS A 213 15.05 13.65 21.17
N GLU A 214 15.52 14.41 22.16
CA GLU A 214 16.78 15.14 22.10
C GLU A 214 17.95 14.15 22.15
N LYS A 215 18.26 13.57 20.99
CA LYS A 215 19.37 12.65 20.78
C LYS A 215 19.92 12.86 19.37
N THR A 216 21.22 13.03 19.24
CA THR A 216 21.89 13.05 17.94
C THR A 216 21.83 11.67 17.28
N TRP A 217 21.31 11.61 16.06
CA TRP A 217 21.16 10.39 15.30
C TRP A 217 22.36 10.16 14.39
N ASN A 218 23.29 9.30 14.80
CA ASN A 218 24.50 9.06 14.02
C ASN A 218 24.29 8.07 12.86
N LYS A 219 23.23 7.25 12.91
CA LYS A 219 22.89 6.24 11.88
C LYS A 219 21.38 6.00 11.80
N ASP A 220 20.84 5.92 10.57
CA ASP A 220 19.45 5.54 10.28
C ASP A 220 18.99 4.25 10.96
N SER A 221 19.92 3.29 11.08
CA SER A 221 19.63 1.96 11.63
C SER A 221 19.21 1.99 13.10
N GLU A 222 19.70 2.96 13.88
CA GLU A 222 19.32 3.12 15.28
C GLU A 222 17.85 3.54 15.40
N LEU A 223 17.49 4.60 14.68
CA LEU A 223 16.13 5.12 14.69
C LEU A 223 15.14 4.10 14.12
N THR A 224 15.51 3.43 13.03
CA THR A 224 14.72 2.33 12.45
C THR A 224 14.49 1.20 13.46
N THR A 225 15.51 0.85 14.26
CA THR A 225 15.39 -0.21 15.27
C THR A 225 14.45 0.17 16.41
N LEU A 226 14.47 1.45 16.82
CA LEU A 226 13.52 1.96 17.83
C LEU A 226 12.08 1.95 17.29
N LEU A 227 11.87 2.44 16.07
CA LEU A 227 10.55 2.45 15.44
C LEU A 227 9.99 1.03 15.28
N LYS A 228 10.82 0.04 14.91
CA LYS A 228 10.39 -1.37 14.76
C LYS A 228 9.79 -1.95 16.04
N LYS A 229 10.26 -1.54 17.22
CA LYS A 229 9.81 -2.01 18.54
C LYS A 229 8.46 -1.43 18.97
N ILE A 230 7.98 -0.37 18.30
CA ILE A 230 6.69 0.26 18.61
C ILE A 230 5.57 -0.75 18.46
N SER A 231 4.77 -0.87 19.51
CA SER A 231 3.58 -1.71 19.54
C SER A 231 2.36 -0.92 19.03
N PRO A 232 1.41 -1.56 18.34
CA PRO A 232 0.20 -0.90 17.89
C PRO A 232 -0.61 -0.33 19.06
N ASN A 233 -1.09 0.92 18.91
CA ASN A 233 -2.06 1.50 19.84
C ASN A 233 -3.46 1.07 19.39
N ILE A 234 -4.07 0.16 20.17
CA ILE A 234 -5.37 -0.43 19.83
C ILE A 234 -6.51 0.57 19.91
N GLU A 235 -6.49 1.47 20.89
CA GLU A 235 -7.48 2.55 21.03
C GLU A 235 -7.47 3.43 19.78
N TYR A 236 -6.29 3.86 19.34
CA TYR A 236 -6.13 4.63 18.12
C TYR A 236 -6.65 3.89 16.88
N GLN A 237 -6.35 2.59 16.75
CA GLN A 237 -6.81 1.79 15.61
C GLN A 237 -8.34 1.59 15.58
N LEU A 238 -8.98 1.49 16.75
CA LEU A 238 -10.44 1.45 16.86
C LEU A 238 -11.04 2.79 16.42
N CYS A 239 -10.48 3.92 16.87
CA CYS A 239 -10.93 5.25 16.44
C CYS A 239 -10.79 5.45 14.92
N GLN A 240 -9.69 4.99 14.31
CA GLN A 240 -9.52 4.98 12.85
C GLN A 240 -10.57 4.14 12.10
N LYS A 241 -11.23 3.21 12.80
CA LYS A 241 -12.32 2.40 12.26
C LYS A 241 -13.71 2.95 12.63
N ASN A 242 -13.80 4.25 12.92
CA ASN A 242 -15.03 4.97 13.28
C ASN A 242 -15.71 4.48 14.57
N ILE A 243 -14.93 3.89 15.48
CA ILE A 243 -15.42 3.55 16.82
C ILE A 243 -15.26 4.78 17.71
N ASP A 244 -16.28 5.09 18.52
CA ASP A 244 -16.26 6.22 19.45
C ASP A 244 -15.08 6.08 20.44
N GLU A 245 -14.46 7.21 20.79
CA GLU A 245 -13.27 7.22 21.64
C GLU A 245 -13.54 6.62 23.03
N ASN A 246 -14.72 6.90 23.62
CA ASN A 246 -15.07 6.32 24.92
C ASN A 246 -15.26 4.81 24.81
N GLU A 247 -15.89 4.35 23.73
CA GLU A 247 -16.08 2.92 23.47
C GLU A 247 -14.76 2.20 23.20
N ALA A 248 -13.86 2.82 22.44
CA ALA A 248 -12.52 2.30 22.19
C ALA A 248 -11.73 2.13 23.50
N ARG A 249 -11.77 3.13 24.38
CA ARG A 249 -11.12 3.08 25.70
C ARG A 249 -11.67 1.95 26.57
N ILE A 250 -13.00 1.85 26.67
CA ILE A 250 -13.65 0.79 27.45
C ILE A 250 -13.31 -0.59 26.90
N LEU A 251 -13.32 -0.78 25.58
CA LEU A 251 -12.93 -2.05 24.94
C LEU A 251 -11.46 -2.41 25.23
N CYS A 252 -10.55 -1.42 25.19
CA CYS A 252 -9.16 -1.62 25.56
C CYS A 252 -8.96 -1.96 27.04
N GLU A 253 -9.82 -1.47 27.93
CA GLU A 253 -9.84 -1.87 29.35
C GLU A 253 -10.36 -3.30 29.53
N ILE A 254 -11.48 -3.65 28.89
CA ILE A 254 -12.08 -4.98 28.97
C ILE A 254 -11.11 -6.06 28.47
N PHE A 255 -10.40 -5.80 27.37
CA PHE A 255 -9.49 -6.76 26.74
C PHE A 255 -8.01 -6.46 26.99
N ARG A 256 -7.71 -5.75 28.10
CA ARG A 256 -6.34 -5.39 28.46
C ARG A 256 -5.48 -6.66 28.58
N GLY A 257 -4.37 -6.68 27.82
CA GLY A 257 -3.43 -7.81 27.81
C GLY A 257 -3.86 -9.00 26.95
N ASP A 258 -5.00 -8.97 26.27
CA ASP A 258 -5.39 -10.02 25.32
C ASP A 258 -4.75 -9.77 23.95
N GLU A 259 -3.68 -10.50 23.63
CA GLU A 259 -2.97 -10.39 22.35
C GLU A 259 -3.88 -10.69 21.14
N LEU A 260 -4.89 -11.55 21.30
CA LEU A 260 -5.83 -11.86 20.23
C LEU A 260 -6.71 -10.66 19.91
N PHE A 261 -6.98 -9.78 20.89
CA PHE A 261 -7.76 -8.58 20.66
C PHE A 261 -7.01 -7.61 19.74
N SER A 262 -5.70 -7.43 19.96
CA SER A 262 -4.83 -6.65 19.06
C SER A 262 -4.86 -7.21 17.62
N ARG A 263 -4.75 -8.54 17.49
CA ARG A 263 -4.80 -9.22 16.18
C ARG A 263 -6.16 -9.02 15.50
N PHE A 264 -7.25 -9.16 16.25
CA PHE A 264 -8.62 -8.95 15.78
C PHE A 264 -8.86 -7.51 15.32
N VAL A 265 -8.50 -6.53 16.13
CA VAL A 265 -8.70 -5.11 15.79
C VAL A 265 -7.95 -4.75 14.52
N ARG A 266 -6.79 -5.34 14.25
CA ARG A 266 -6.07 -5.11 12.99
C ARG A 266 -6.77 -5.74 11.78
N SER A 267 -7.21 -6.99 11.88
CA SER A 267 -7.74 -7.74 10.73
C SER A 267 -9.22 -7.50 10.42
N ALA A 268 -10.04 -7.20 11.43
CA ALA A 268 -11.49 -7.09 11.25
C ALA A 268 -11.90 -5.75 10.64
N ASP A 269 -12.86 -5.76 9.70
CA ASP A 269 -13.48 -4.51 9.27
C ASP A 269 -14.59 -4.09 10.26
N LEU A 270 -14.37 -2.97 10.94
CA LEU A 270 -15.26 -2.43 11.97
C LEU A 270 -15.93 -1.12 11.54
N ARG A 271 -15.62 -0.60 10.34
CA ARG A 271 -16.05 0.73 9.87
C ARG A 271 -17.55 0.88 9.67
N THR A 272 -18.27 -0.23 9.55
CA THR A 272 -19.72 -0.28 9.27
C THR A 272 -20.58 -0.53 10.52
N ILE A 273 -19.99 -0.55 11.72
CA ILE A 273 -20.74 -0.79 12.95
C ILE A 273 -21.52 0.47 13.34
N GLY A 274 -22.84 0.33 13.51
CA GLY A 274 -23.72 1.42 13.92
C GLY A 274 -23.37 1.98 15.31
N LYS A 275 -23.46 3.31 15.46
CA LYS A 275 -23.00 4.04 16.66
C LYS A 275 -23.67 3.60 17.97
N GLN A 276 -24.93 3.17 17.93
CA GLN A 276 -25.71 2.87 19.15
C GLN A 276 -25.35 1.54 19.83
N ALA A 277 -24.60 0.65 19.18
CA ALA A 277 -24.28 -0.69 19.72
C ALA A 277 -22.83 -1.12 19.43
N GLN A 278 -21.91 -0.15 19.38
CA GLN A 278 -20.51 -0.43 18.99
C GLN A 278 -19.85 -1.43 19.92
N ARG A 279 -19.97 -1.23 21.23
CA ARG A 279 -19.37 -2.10 22.27
C ARG A 279 -19.79 -3.55 22.10
N ASP A 280 -21.10 -3.81 22.19
CA ASP A 280 -21.63 -5.17 22.20
C ASP A 280 -21.37 -5.88 20.87
N SER A 281 -21.45 -5.15 19.75
CA SER A 281 -21.12 -5.67 18.43
C SER A 281 -19.65 -6.10 18.33
N ILE A 282 -18.73 -5.27 18.84
CA ILE A 282 -17.29 -5.56 18.84
C ILE A 282 -16.99 -6.74 19.77
N ILE A 283 -17.53 -6.75 20.99
CA ILE A 283 -17.38 -7.85 21.94
C ILE A 283 -17.87 -9.16 21.32
N ARG A 284 -19.06 -9.15 20.71
CA ARG A 284 -19.62 -10.33 20.03
C ARG A 284 -18.73 -10.81 18.89
N ARG A 285 -18.29 -9.91 18.01
CA ARG A 285 -17.40 -10.24 16.89
C ARG A 285 -16.05 -10.76 17.37
N PHE A 286 -15.49 -10.17 18.42
CA PHE A 286 -14.23 -10.64 19.00
C PHE A 286 -14.39 -12.02 19.65
N ASN A 287 -15.49 -12.29 20.35
CA ASN A 287 -15.75 -13.63 20.91
C ASN A 287 -15.94 -14.69 19.83
N LEU A 288 -16.57 -14.34 18.70
CA LEU A 288 -16.62 -15.21 17.52
C LEU A 288 -15.22 -15.47 16.97
N PHE A 289 -14.43 -14.42 16.76
CA PHE A 289 -13.03 -14.54 16.32
C PHE A 289 -12.21 -15.41 17.28
N LYS A 290 -12.35 -15.23 18.60
CA LYS A 290 -11.65 -16.02 19.62
C LYS A 290 -12.10 -17.48 19.60
N THR A 291 -13.39 -17.74 19.36
CA THR A 291 -13.92 -19.10 19.20
C THR A 291 -13.39 -19.76 17.94
N GLU A 292 -13.34 -19.04 16.82
CA GLU A 292 -12.76 -19.52 15.56
C GLU A 292 -11.27 -19.79 15.69
N MET A 293 -10.50 -18.88 16.31
CA MET A 293 -9.08 -19.09 16.60
C MET A 293 -8.85 -20.28 17.52
N LYS A 294 -9.71 -20.49 18.54
CA LYS A 294 -9.65 -21.67 19.41
C LYS A 294 -10.03 -22.96 18.66
N LYS A 295 -11.00 -22.91 17.74
CA LYS A 295 -11.34 -24.04 16.86
C LYS A 295 -10.18 -24.37 15.93
N GLN A 296 -9.52 -23.35 15.36
CA GLN A 296 -8.30 -23.52 14.57
C GLN A 296 -7.14 -24.06 15.43
N GLN A 297 -6.94 -23.59 16.66
CA GLN A 297 -5.91 -24.10 17.56
C GLN A 297 -6.18 -25.53 18.08
N LYS A 298 -7.45 -25.90 18.32
CA LYS A 298 -7.84 -27.28 18.66
C LYS A 298 -7.73 -28.20 17.43
N SER A 299 -8.04 -27.71 16.24
CA SER A 299 -7.75 -28.35 14.95
C SER A 299 -6.24 -28.54 14.73
N ILE A 300 -5.40 -27.59 15.16
CA ILE A 300 -3.93 -27.67 15.09
C ILE A 300 -3.34 -28.64 16.13
N LYS A 301 -3.97 -28.79 17.31
CA LYS A 301 -3.51 -29.71 18.37
C LYS A 301 -4.10 -31.12 18.27
N GLY A 302 -5.05 -31.36 17.35
CA GLY A 302 -5.86 -32.59 17.31
C GLY A 302 -5.76 -33.42 16.02
N SER A 303 -4.90 -33.07 15.05
CA SER A 303 -4.69 -33.94 13.87
C SER A 303 -3.22 -33.90 13.44
N ASP A 304 -2.56 -35.05 13.65
CA ASP A 304 -1.45 -35.48 12.81
C ASP A 304 -1.86 -35.30 11.34
N SER A 305 -0.92 -34.77 10.53
CA SER A 305 -0.89 -34.72 9.06
C SER A 305 -2.21 -34.92 8.28
N LEU A 306 -2.57 -33.96 7.41
CA LEU A 306 -3.52 -34.20 6.31
C LEU A 306 -3.23 -35.57 5.67
N GLN A 307 -4.22 -36.47 5.68
CA GLN A 307 -4.06 -37.80 5.12
C GLN A 307 -4.11 -37.70 3.59
N ILE A 308 -2.94 -37.64 2.95
CA ILE A 308 -2.82 -37.57 1.49
C ILE A 308 -2.32 -38.91 0.96
N ARG A 309 -3.19 -39.62 0.23
CA ARG A 309 -2.88 -40.87 -0.48
C ARG A 309 -2.64 -40.61 -1.97
N VAL A 310 -1.72 -41.37 -2.57
CA VAL A 310 -1.45 -41.33 -4.01
C VAL A 310 -2.15 -42.52 -4.64
N GLU A 311 -3.05 -42.26 -5.58
CA GLU A 311 -3.81 -43.29 -6.29
C GLU A 311 -4.10 -42.77 -7.71
N GLU A 312 -3.63 -43.51 -8.71
CA GLU A 312 -3.71 -43.07 -10.12
C GLU A 312 -5.14 -43.10 -10.66
N ASN A 313 -5.94 -44.08 -10.22
CA ASN A 313 -7.33 -44.29 -10.65
C ASN A 313 -8.25 -44.59 -9.45
N PRO A 314 -8.53 -43.59 -8.61
CA PRO A 314 -9.35 -43.81 -7.43
C PRO A 314 -10.79 -44.15 -7.80
N LYS A 315 -11.36 -45.10 -7.06
CA LYS A 315 -12.75 -45.54 -7.25
C LYS A 315 -13.69 -45.06 -6.14
N GLU A 316 -13.16 -44.82 -4.96
CA GLU A 316 -13.91 -44.37 -3.78
C GLU A 316 -13.53 -42.93 -3.46
N TYR A 317 -14.50 -42.04 -3.63
CA TYR A 317 -14.47 -40.61 -3.28
C TYR A 317 -15.87 -40.02 -3.54
N ASP A 318 -16.24 -39.04 -2.72
CA ASP A 318 -17.54 -38.34 -2.74
C ASP A 318 -17.41 -36.89 -3.24
N LEU A 319 -16.20 -36.35 -3.31
CA LEU A 319 -15.89 -35.03 -3.84
C LEU A 319 -14.74 -35.08 -4.87
N LEU A 320 -14.93 -34.44 -6.03
CA LEU A 320 -13.89 -34.18 -7.02
C LEU A 320 -13.58 -32.68 -7.06
N ILE A 321 -12.30 -32.32 -6.96
CA ILE A 321 -11.81 -30.98 -7.29
C ILE A 321 -10.92 -31.08 -8.52
N THR A 322 -11.30 -30.44 -9.61
CA THR A 322 -10.54 -30.52 -10.86
C THR A 322 -10.48 -29.20 -11.64
N SER A 323 -9.51 -29.09 -12.54
CA SER A 323 -9.46 -28.06 -13.57
C SER A 323 -9.51 -28.62 -15.00
N SER A 324 -9.80 -29.92 -15.12
CA SER A 324 -9.87 -30.62 -16.40
C SER A 324 -11.30 -30.99 -16.75
N GLU A 325 -11.80 -30.43 -17.85
CA GLU A 325 -13.13 -30.74 -18.39
C GLU A 325 -13.27 -32.23 -18.77
N ILE A 326 -12.18 -32.83 -19.25
CA ILE A 326 -12.14 -34.26 -19.64
C ILE A 326 -12.37 -35.13 -18.42
N VAL A 327 -11.68 -34.85 -17.31
CA VAL A 327 -11.79 -35.65 -16.08
C VAL A 327 -13.12 -35.43 -15.42
N ARG A 328 -13.59 -34.17 -15.37
CA ARG A 328 -14.95 -33.83 -14.92
C ARG A 328 -16.01 -34.64 -15.67
N SER A 329 -16.00 -34.62 -17.01
CA SER A 329 -16.99 -35.30 -17.84
C SER A 329 -16.96 -36.82 -17.65
N ASN A 330 -15.76 -37.39 -17.57
CA ASN A 330 -15.60 -38.83 -17.33
C ASN A 330 -16.19 -39.25 -15.97
N VAL A 331 -15.85 -38.53 -14.90
CA VAL A 331 -16.35 -38.83 -13.55
C VAL A 331 -17.86 -38.62 -13.46
N TRP A 332 -18.38 -37.55 -14.07
CA TRP A 332 -19.82 -37.26 -14.11
C TRP A 332 -20.63 -38.40 -14.73
N SER A 333 -20.10 -39.05 -15.77
CA SER A 333 -20.75 -40.19 -16.43
C SER A 333 -20.69 -41.50 -15.64
N GLN A 334 -19.70 -41.67 -14.76
CA GLN A 334 -19.40 -42.96 -14.11
C GLN A 334 -19.95 -43.10 -12.69
N LYS A 335 -20.03 -42.00 -11.92
CA LYS A 335 -20.45 -42.03 -10.52
C LYS A 335 -21.95 -41.80 -10.40
N SER A 336 -22.67 -42.50 -9.53
CA SER A 336 -24.09 -42.21 -9.24
C SER A 336 -24.25 -41.06 -8.25
N SER A 337 -23.36 -40.96 -7.26
CA SER A 337 -23.37 -39.91 -6.24
C SER A 337 -22.01 -39.24 -6.17
N ILE A 338 -21.95 -37.94 -6.45
CA ILE A 338 -20.69 -37.18 -6.47
C ILE A 338 -20.96 -35.67 -6.39
N VAL A 339 -20.09 -34.93 -5.71
CA VAL A 339 -19.97 -33.47 -5.86
C VAL A 339 -18.72 -33.17 -6.68
N ILE A 340 -18.85 -32.33 -7.71
CA ILE A 340 -17.73 -31.91 -8.55
C ILE A 340 -17.56 -30.40 -8.46
N ILE A 341 -16.37 -29.98 -8.07
CA ILE A 341 -15.91 -28.61 -8.05
C ILE A 341 -14.90 -28.43 -9.19
N THR A 342 -15.27 -27.62 -10.18
CA THR A 342 -14.38 -27.29 -11.30
C THR A 342 -13.85 -25.87 -11.14
N ILE A 343 -12.53 -25.73 -11.08
CA ILE A 343 -11.85 -24.45 -10.83
C ILE A 343 -11.25 -23.91 -12.13
N GLY A 344 -11.40 -22.61 -12.36
CA GLY A 344 -10.80 -21.90 -13.49
C GLY A 344 -11.61 -21.94 -14.79
N MET A 345 -12.81 -22.55 -14.77
CA MET A 345 -13.70 -22.62 -15.92
C MET A 345 -15.18 -22.60 -15.50
N ALA A 346 -16.01 -22.04 -16.39
CA ALA A 346 -17.47 -22.09 -16.30
C ALA A 346 -17.97 -23.32 -17.06
N VAL A 347 -18.65 -24.24 -16.38
CA VAL A 347 -19.17 -25.47 -16.99
C VAL A 347 -20.65 -25.26 -17.36
N PRO A 348 -21.08 -25.60 -18.58
CA PRO A 348 -22.50 -25.59 -18.93
C PRO A 348 -23.32 -26.47 -17.98
N ASP A 349 -24.55 -26.04 -17.69
CA ASP A 349 -25.49 -26.76 -16.81
C ASP A 349 -25.01 -26.97 -15.37
N SER A 350 -23.94 -26.28 -14.96
CA SER A 350 -23.48 -26.22 -13.57
C SER A 350 -23.91 -24.93 -12.87
N SER A 351 -23.82 -24.93 -11.54
CA SER A 351 -23.93 -23.70 -10.77
C SER A 351 -22.59 -22.95 -10.83
N VAL A 352 -22.58 -21.79 -11.50
CA VAL A 352 -21.37 -20.99 -11.76
C VAL A 352 -21.24 -19.88 -10.72
N HIS A 353 -20.03 -19.76 -10.16
CA HIS A 353 -19.67 -18.87 -9.08
C HIS A 353 -18.27 -18.27 -9.30
N THR A 354 -17.88 -17.35 -8.41
CA THR A 354 -16.52 -16.80 -8.35
C THR A 354 -15.94 -17.03 -6.97
N ILE A 355 -14.67 -17.46 -6.87
CA ILE A 355 -13.90 -17.46 -5.62
C ILE A 355 -13.11 -16.16 -5.54
N HIS A 356 -13.28 -15.41 -4.46
CA HIS A 356 -12.43 -14.28 -4.10
C HIS A 356 -11.25 -14.77 -3.24
N LEU A 357 -10.04 -14.55 -3.74
CA LEU A 357 -8.78 -14.90 -3.10
C LEU A 357 -8.24 -13.74 -2.25
N PRO A 358 -7.54 -14.03 -1.15
CA PRO A 358 -6.70 -13.04 -0.48
C PRO A 358 -5.61 -12.52 -1.43
N ASP A 359 -5.19 -11.27 -1.26
CA ASP A 359 -4.13 -10.64 -2.06
C ASP A 359 -2.81 -11.46 -2.07
N SER A 360 -2.53 -12.18 -0.97
CA SER A 360 -1.35 -13.06 -0.87
C SER A 360 -1.39 -14.27 -1.81
N MET A 361 -2.55 -14.62 -2.33
CA MET A 361 -2.77 -15.72 -3.28
C MET A 361 -3.16 -15.22 -4.67
N ALA A 362 -3.21 -13.91 -4.86
CA ALA A 362 -3.58 -13.29 -6.12
C ALA A 362 -2.37 -13.17 -7.05
N LYS A 363 -2.62 -13.17 -8.36
CA LYS A 363 -1.56 -13.13 -9.38
C LYS A 363 -1.60 -11.83 -10.15
N GLU A 364 -0.47 -11.15 -10.21
CA GLU A 364 -0.32 -9.96 -11.04
C GLU A 364 -0.27 -10.37 -12.52
N ASP A 365 -1.08 -9.74 -13.37
CA ASP A 365 -1.00 -9.91 -14.81
C ASP A 365 0.11 -9.05 -15.44
N GLU A 366 0.32 -9.22 -16.74
CA GLU A 366 1.31 -8.48 -17.53
C GLU A 366 1.06 -6.96 -17.52
N SER A 367 -0.14 -6.52 -17.16
CA SER A 367 -0.51 -5.11 -17.03
C SER A 367 -0.36 -4.56 -15.61
N GLY A 368 0.15 -5.36 -14.67
CA GLY A 368 0.34 -4.98 -13.28
C GLY A 368 -0.94 -5.05 -12.43
N LYS A 369 -2.00 -5.70 -12.90
CA LYS A 369 -3.24 -5.84 -12.13
C LYS A 369 -3.23 -7.14 -11.33
N LEU A 370 -3.60 -7.02 -10.05
CA LEU A 370 -3.71 -8.15 -9.15
C LEU A 370 -5.03 -8.91 -9.40
N ASN A 371 -4.95 -10.11 -9.97
CA ASN A 371 -6.08 -10.98 -10.23
C ASN A 371 -6.32 -11.88 -9.01
N ASN A 372 -7.32 -11.49 -8.21
CA ASN A 372 -7.74 -12.17 -6.99
C ASN A 372 -9.11 -12.85 -7.11
N HIS A 373 -9.57 -13.12 -8.33
CA HIS A 373 -10.84 -13.80 -8.58
C HIS A 373 -10.61 -15.02 -9.48
N ILE A 374 -11.25 -16.14 -9.16
CA ILE A 374 -11.18 -17.38 -9.95
C ILE A 374 -12.59 -17.90 -10.20
N SER A 375 -12.90 -18.25 -11.45
CA SER A 375 -14.17 -18.89 -11.80
C SER A 375 -14.30 -20.26 -11.15
N LEU A 376 -15.49 -20.57 -10.66
CA LEU A 376 -15.81 -21.84 -10.00
C LEU A 376 -17.12 -22.39 -10.55
N SER A 377 -17.17 -23.67 -10.84
CA SER A 377 -18.41 -24.37 -11.20
C SER A 377 -18.64 -25.52 -10.24
N ILE A 378 -19.85 -25.64 -9.69
CA ILE A 378 -20.20 -26.74 -8.79
C ILE A 378 -21.36 -27.53 -9.39
N GLN A 379 -21.19 -28.84 -9.43
CA GLN A 379 -22.21 -29.80 -9.84
C GLN A 379 -22.37 -30.86 -8.75
N ALA A 380 -23.58 -31.38 -8.58
CA ALA A 380 -23.85 -32.44 -7.62
C ALA A 380 -24.83 -33.45 -8.21
N LYS A 381 -24.58 -34.72 -7.94
CA LYS A 381 -25.45 -35.84 -8.30
C LYS A 381 -25.63 -36.74 -7.10
N TYR A 382 -26.82 -37.27 -6.89
CA TYR A 382 -27.10 -38.23 -5.82
C TYR A 382 -28.02 -39.33 -6.35
N ASP A 383 -27.64 -40.58 -6.14
CA ASP A 383 -28.36 -41.78 -6.61
C ASP A 383 -28.69 -41.75 -8.12
N GLY A 384 -27.81 -41.12 -8.91
CA GLY A 384 -27.95 -40.99 -10.36
C GLY A 384 -28.74 -39.75 -10.81
N GLU A 385 -29.40 -39.04 -9.89
CA GLU A 385 -30.17 -37.84 -10.19
C GLU A 385 -29.34 -36.57 -10.03
N GLU A 386 -29.35 -35.72 -11.05
CA GLU A 386 -28.63 -34.45 -11.04
C GLU A 386 -29.37 -33.42 -10.19
N VAL A 387 -28.64 -32.72 -9.32
CA VAL A 387 -29.21 -31.62 -8.54
C VAL A 387 -29.43 -30.43 -9.46
N SER A 388 -30.70 -30.14 -9.75
CA SER A 388 -31.10 -29.05 -10.63
C SER A 388 -30.64 -27.68 -10.12
N ASN A 389 -30.20 -26.82 -11.03
CA ASN A 389 -29.77 -25.46 -10.72
C ASN A 389 -30.91 -24.62 -10.10
N GLY A 390 -30.55 -23.56 -9.36
CA GLY A 390 -31.52 -22.65 -8.73
C GLY A 390 -31.89 -23.07 -7.31
N LYS A 391 -33.20 -23.25 -7.02
CA LYS A 391 -33.69 -23.48 -5.65
C LYS A 391 -33.27 -24.84 -5.09
N ASP A 392 -33.23 -25.88 -5.92
CA ASP A 392 -32.86 -27.23 -5.50
C ASP A 392 -31.37 -27.29 -5.17
N PHE A 393 -30.51 -26.73 -6.02
CA PHE A 393 -29.09 -26.53 -5.73
C PHE A 393 -28.83 -25.69 -4.48
N SER A 394 -29.65 -24.66 -4.24
CA SER A 394 -29.53 -23.85 -3.01
C SER A 394 -29.85 -24.67 -1.76
N THR A 395 -30.86 -25.54 -1.84
CA THR A 395 -31.26 -26.44 -0.76
C THR A 395 -30.17 -27.47 -0.50
N PHE A 396 -29.61 -28.05 -1.55
CA PHE A 396 -28.46 -28.96 -1.49
C PHE A 396 -27.25 -28.33 -0.79
N LEU A 397 -26.78 -27.17 -1.25
CA LEU A 397 -25.65 -26.50 -0.60
C LEU A 397 -25.94 -26.21 0.88
N THR A 398 -27.16 -25.77 1.19
CA THR A 398 -27.57 -25.47 2.57
C THR A 398 -27.55 -26.72 3.44
N SER A 399 -27.97 -27.88 2.93
CA SER A 399 -27.87 -29.16 3.66
C SER A 399 -26.42 -29.59 3.94
N MET A 400 -25.48 -29.15 3.10
CA MET A 400 -24.04 -29.36 3.29
C MET A 400 -23.39 -28.26 4.12
N GLY A 401 -24.17 -27.33 4.68
CA GLY A 401 -23.67 -26.21 5.49
C GLY A 401 -23.11 -25.03 4.70
N VAL A 402 -23.37 -24.96 3.39
CA VAL A 402 -22.91 -23.89 2.50
C VAL A 402 -24.08 -23.00 2.06
N ARG A 403 -23.92 -21.69 2.15
CA ARG A 403 -24.90 -20.75 1.59
C ARG A 403 -24.69 -20.61 0.09
N ASN A 404 -25.74 -20.77 -0.71
CA ASN A 404 -25.66 -20.47 -2.14
C ASN A 404 -25.48 -18.96 -2.36
N GLN A 405 -24.36 -18.57 -2.98
CA GLN A 405 -23.99 -17.18 -3.25
C GLN A 405 -23.15 -17.09 -4.53
N THR A 406 -23.16 -15.94 -5.18
CA THR A 406 -22.43 -15.71 -6.43
C THR A 406 -20.91 -15.62 -6.24
N VAL A 407 -20.48 -15.14 -5.08
CA VAL A 407 -19.06 -14.97 -4.74
C VAL A 407 -18.75 -15.70 -3.43
N PHE A 408 -17.81 -16.63 -3.46
CA PHE A 408 -17.32 -17.40 -2.32
C PHE A 408 -15.94 -16.92 -1.86
N SER A 409 -15.70 -16.94 -0.55
CA SER A 409 -14.35 -17.03 -0.01
C SER A 409 -13.91 -18.50 0.06
N LEU A 410 -12.59 -18.73 0.20
CA LEU A 410 -12.05 -20.10 0.35
C LEU A 410 -12.68 -20.85 1.54
N SER A 411 -12.98 -20.15 2.64
CA SER A 411 -13.57 -20.76 3.84
C SER A 411 -15.02 -21.19 3.67
N ASP A 412 -15.78 -20.56 2.76
CA ASP A 412 -17.22 -20.80 2.63
C ASP A 412 -17.54 -22.19 2.07
N LEU A 413 -16.60 -22.80 1.35
CA LEU A 413 -16.76 -24.11 0.71
C LEU A 413 -16.21 -25.27 1.54
N LYS A 414 -15.50 -24.99 2.64
CA LYS A 414 -14.97 -26.02 3.55
C LYS A 414 -16.02 -27.02 4.03
N PRO A 415 -17.27 -26.63 4.34
CA PRO A 415 -18.30 -27.59 4.74
C PRO A 415 -18.56 -28.72 3.73
N LEU A 416 -18.32 -28.50 2.42
CA LEU A 416 -18.46 -29.53 1.38
C LEU A 416 -17.50 -30.73 1.54
N SER A 417 -16.43 -30.56 2.32
CA SER A 417 -15.44 -31.59 2.61
C SER A 417 -15.37 -31.93 4.10
N SER A 418 -16.40 -31.55 4.86
CA SER A 418 -16.55 -31.92 6.26
C SER A 418 -17.08 -33.37 6.42
N ASN A 419 -16.97 -33.96 7.61
CA ASN A 419 -17.44 -35.33 7.92
C ASN A 419 -16.70 -36.48 7.21
N LYS A 420 -15.37 -36.45 7.17
CA LYS A 420 -14.52 -37.52 6.60
C LYS A 420 -14.76 -37.81 5.11
N SER A 421 -15.11 -36.79 4.32
CA SER A 421 -15.15 -36.90 2.87
C SER A 421 -13.80 -37.34 2.30
N GLU A 422 -13.86 -38.20 1.29
CA GLU A 422 -12.73 -38.59 0.47
C GLU A 422 -12.70 -37.72 -0.77
N VAL A 423 -11.69 -36.85 -0.86
CA VAL A 423 -11.60 -35.84 -1.90
C VAL A 423 -10.55 -36.23 -2.92
N PHE A 424 -10.97 -36.46 -4.15
CA PHE A 424 -10.05 -36.63 -5.27
C PHE A 424 -9.68 -35.27 -5.87
N ILE A 425 -8.38 -35.00 -5.98
CA ILE A 425 -7.83 -33.76 -6.50
C ILE A 425 -7.07 -34.05 -7.79
N ASP A 426 -7.56 -33.49 -8.89
CA ASP A 426 -6.94 -33.59 -10.21
C ASP A 426 -6.80 -32.23 -10.87
N LEU A 427 -5.65 -31.60 -10.67
CA LEU A 427 -5.38 -30.24 -11.12
C LEU A 427 -4.23 -30.23 -12.11
N ASN A 428 -4.37 -29.39 -13.12
CA ASN A 428 -3.28 -28.99 -13.98
C ASN A 428 -2.32 -28.06 -13.22
N ASP A 429 -1.06 -27.98 -13.64
CA ASP A 429 0.02 -27.18 -13.02
C ASP A 429 -0.27 -25.66 -12.90
N LEU A 430 -1.40 -25.18 -13.45
CA LEU A 430 -1.83 -23.78 -13.44
C LEU A 430 -2.57 -23.38 -12.15
N ILE A 431 -3.09 -24.33 -11.37
CA ILE A 431 -3.82 -24.04 -10.12
C ILE A 431 -2.93 -24.29 -8.92
N TYR A 432 -2.81 -23.27 -8.06
CA TYR A 432 -2.03 -23.30 -6.84
C TYR A 432 -2.63 -24.27 -5.82
N HIS A 433 -1.79 -25.13 -5.25
CA HIS A 433 -2.16 -26.11 -4.22
C HIS A 433 -2.72 -25.44 -2.95
N GLU A 434 -2.32 -24.20 -2.71
CA GLU A 434 -2.75 -23.33 -1.62
C GLU A 434 -4.25 -22.98 -1.70
N ILE A 435 -4.77 -22.78 -2.91
CA ILE A 435 -6.20 -22.53 -3.14
C ILE A 435 -7.00 -23.76 -2.70
N VAL A 436 -6.54 -24.94 -3.10
CA VAL A 436 -7.25 -26.20 -2.86
C VAL A 436 -7.24 -26.56 -1.37
N ILE A 437 -6.11 -26.41 -0.70
CA ILE A 437 -6.07 -26.56 0.77
C ILE A 437 -6.97 -25.52 1.46
N GLY A 438 -7.08 -24.31 0.90
CA GLY A 438 -8.00 -23.28 1.38
C GLY A 438 -9.48 -23.67 1.31
N LEU A 439 -9.87 -24.44 0.30
CA LEU A 439 -11.24 -24.92 0.06
C LEU A 439 -11.65 -26.09 0.96
N LEU A 440 -10.67 -26.75 1.59
CA LEU A 440 -10.87 -28.04 2.24
C LEU A 440 -10.99 -27.92 3.76
N HIS A 441 -11.82 -28.78 4.34
CA HIS A 441 -11.83 -29.03 5.78
C HIS A 441 -10.57 -29.81 6.17
N HIS A 442 -10.04 -29.53 7.36
CA HIS A 442 -8.78 -30.11 7.83
C HIS A 442 -8.82 -31.62 8.08
N GLU A 443 -10.02 -32.18 8.27
CA GLU A 443 -10.26 -33.61 8.49
C GLU A 443 -10.54 -34.39 7.19
N ALA A 444 -10.50 -33.72 6.03
CA ALA A 444 -10.72 -34.37 4.74
C ALA A 444 -9.55 -35.32 4.39
N SER A 445 -9.90 -36.49 3.85
CA SER A 445 -8.93 -37.44 3.31
C SER A 445 -8.69 -37.12 1.84
N LEU A 446 -7.44 -36.86 1.45
CA LEU A 446 -7.12 -36.37 0.11
C LEU A 446 -6.50 -37.47 -0.74
N ILE A 447 -6.92 -37.53 -2.00
CA ILE A 447 -6.41 -38.46 -3.01
C ILE A 447 -5.84 -37.65 -4.17
N VAL A 448 -4.63 -37.99 -4.61
CA VAL A 448 -3.98 -37.37 -5.77
C VAL A 448 -3.41 -38.42 -6.72
N LYS A 449 -3.35 -38.12 -8.01
CA LYS A 449 -2.86 -39.08 -9.03
C LYS A 449 -1.39 -39.45 -8.88
N ASN A 450 -0.56 -38.53 -8.38
CA ASN A 450 0.89 -38.72 -8.37
C ASN A 450 1.57 -38.08 -7.15
N THR A 451 2.82 -38.48 -6.93
CA THR A 451 3.66 -38.01 -5.82
C THR A 451 3.96 -36.51 -5.90
N LYS A 452 4.02 -35.93 -7.11
CA LYS A 452 4.24 -34.48 -7.30
C LYS A 452 3.10 -33.68 -6.68
N GLY A 453 1.85 -34.07 -6.94
CA GLY A 453 0.66 -33.45 -6.35
C GLY A 453 0.63 -33.60 -4.82
N LYS A 454 1.03 -34.77 -4.31
CA LYS A 454 1.14 -34.99 -2.85
C LYS A 454 2.12 -34.01 -2.20
N ILE A 455 3.33 -33.91 -2.75
CA ILE A 455 4.36 -33.00 -2.24
C ILE A 455 3.88 -31.53 -2.30
N GLY A 456 3.20 -31.14 -3.39
CA GLY A 456 2.63 -29.80 -3.56
C GLY A 456 1.61 -29.45 -2.48
N LEU A 457 0.64 -30.34 -2.24
CA LEU A 457 -0.38 -30.15 -1.19
C LEU A 457 0.21 -30.15 0.22
N GLU A 458 1.17 -31.04 0.51
CA GLU A 458 1.85 -31.06 1.81
C GLU A 458 2.63 -29.77 2.08
N LYS A 459 3.29 -29.22 1.06
CA LYS A 459 4.01 -27.95 1.16
C LYS A 459 3.04 -26.79 1.39
N ALA A 460 1.98 -26.70 0.58
CA ALA A 460 0.96 -25.66 0.72
C ALA A 460 0.29 -25.70 2.10
N ALA A 461 -0.03 -26.90 2.61
CA ALA A 461 -0.57 -27.08 3.95
C ALA A 461 0.39 -26.61 5.06
N LYS A 462 1.70 -26.86 4.91
CA LYS A 462 2.72 -26.38 5.84
C LYS A 462 2.87 -24.85 5.80
N GLU A 463 2.79 -24.23 4.62
CA GLU A 463 2.92 -22.77 4.48
C GLU A 463 1.70 -22.02 5.04
N ILE A 464 0.49 -22.52 4.78
CA ILE A 464 -0.73 -21.97 5.38
C ILE A 464 -0.69 -22.08 6.91
N ARG A 465 -0.13 -23.16 7.46
CA ARG A 465 0.08 -23.32 8.92
C ARG A 465 1.06 -22.28 9.47
N LYS A 466 2.19 -22.04 8.80
CA LYS A 466 3.20 -21.05 9.21
C LYS A 466 2.68 -19.61 9.19
N ASN A 467 1.77 -19.28 8.28
CA ASN A 467 1.17 -17.94 8.20
C ASN A 467 -0.01 -17.76 9.17
N SER A 468 -0.49 -18.84 9.79
CA SER A 468 -1.61 -18.83 10.74
C SER A 468 -1.14 -18.77 12.20
N SER A 469 0.02 -19.34 12.51
CA SER A 469 0.79 -19.16 13.75
C SER A 469 1.39 -17.77 13.82
#